data_AF-A0A2H6B8Y8-F1
#
_entry.id   AF-A0A2H6B8Y8-F1
#
_cell.length_a   1.000
_cell.length_b   1.000
_cell.length_c   1.000
_cell.angle_alpha   90.00
_cell.angle_beta   90.00
_cell.angle_gamma   90.00
#
_symmetry.space_group_name_H-M   'P 1'
#
loop_
_entity.id
_entity.type
_entity.pdbx_description
1 polymer ?
#
loop_
_entity_poly.entity_id
_entity_poly.type
_entity_poly.pdbx_seq_one_letter_code
_entity_poly.pdbx_strand_id
1 'polypeptide(L)'
;MDATAAATLLPIAAETAGSSMDLLTELTILVLAAFVGFEVISKVPNTLHTPLMSATNAIHGIVLLGGLVVIGRADGVLDDVILVIAIAFGTINIVGGFLVTDRMLEMFKRKPAKGEAGKSGERERAGVGA
;
A
#
# COMPACT_ATOMS: atom_id res chain seq x y z
N MET A 1 -2.79 25.16 -43.08
CA MET A 1 -2.43 24.30 -41.93
C MET A 1 -2.21 25.22 -40.77
N ASP A 2 -3.30 25.51 -40.07
CA ASP A 2 -3.45 26.70 -39.25
C ASP A 2 -2.67 26.64 -37.93
N ALA A 3 -2.06 27.78 -37.59
CA ALA A 3 -1.38 28.04 -36.32
C ALA A 3 -2.33 28.00 -35.10
N THR A 4 -3.64 27.88 -35.32
CA THR A 4 -4.68 27.77 -34.28
C THR A 4 -4.73 26.40 -33.60
N ALA A 5 -4.12 25.35 -34.17
CA ALA A 5 -4.07 24.02 -33.54
C ALA A 5 -2.99 23.89 -32.46
N ALA A 6 -1.99 24.78 -32.44
CA ALA A 6 -0.93 24.77 -31.41
C ALA A 6 -1.36 25.49 -30.12
N ALA A 7 -2.29 26.44 -30.22
CA ALA A 7 -2.76 27.25 -29.08
C ALA A 7 -3.74 26.50 -28.14
N THR A 8 -4.34 25.40 -28.60
CA THR A 8 -5.31 24.60 -27.84
C THR A 8 -4.67 23.49 -26.99
N LEU A 9 -3.37 23.25 -27.11
CA LEU A 9 -2.63 22.28 -26.30
C LEU A 9 -1.84 22.91 -25.14
N LEU A 10 -1.67 24.23 -25.13
CA LEU A 10 -1.05 24.97 -24.03
C LEU A 10 -1.86 25.06 -22.72
N PRO A 11 -3.22 25.07 -22.70
CA PRO A 11 -3.95 25.19 -21.44
C PRO A 11 -3.87 23.92 -20.58
N ILE A 12 -3.67 22.75 -21.18
CA ILE A 12 -3.55 21.47 -20.46
C ILE A 12 -2.18 21.37 -19.75
N ALA A 13 -1.13 21.98 -20.31
CA ALA A 13 0.17 22.05 -19.65
C ALA A 13 0.21 23.11 -18.54
N ALA A 14 -0.49 24.23 -18.72
CA ALA A 14 -0.53 25.32 -17.74
C ALA A 14 -1.28 24.96 -16.45
N GLU A 15 -2.29 24.08 -16.51
CA GLU A 15 -3.05 23.66 -15.32
C GLU A 15 -2.27 22.71 -14.39
N THR A 16 -1.13 22.19 -14.86
CA THR A 16 -0.20 21.38 -14.07
C THR A 16 0.97 22.18 -13.48
N ALA A 17 1.04 23.49 -13.76
CA ALA A 17 2.03 24.37 -13.14
C ALA A 17 1.57 24.73 -11.72
N GLY A 18 2.07 23.97 -10.75
CA GLY A 18 1.88 24.08 -9.32
C GLY A 18 1.26 25.38 -8.82
N SER A 19 -0.04 25.32 -8.50
CA SER A 19 -0.53 26.14 -7.41
C SER A 19 0.21 25.68 -6.16
N SER A 20 1.05 26.55 -5.59
CA SER A 20 1.51 26.37 -4.21
C SER A 20 0.25 26.22 -3.37
N MET A 21 -0.01 25.01 -2.89
CA MET A 21 -1.13 24.78 -1.99
C MET A 21 -0.95 25.69 -0.80
N ASP A 22 -1.95 26.53 -0.54
CA ASP A 22 -1.91 27.40 0.61
C ASP A 22 -1.84 26.54 1.88
N LEU A 23 -1.16 27.02 2.92
CA LEU A 23 -0.99 26.32 4.19
C LEU A 23 -2.35 25.91 4.78
N LEU A 24 -3.37 26.75 4.61
CA LEU A 24 -4.74 26.43 5.03
C LEU A 24 -5.28 25.20 4.30
N THR A 25 -4.92 25.02 3.04
CA THR A 25 -5.38 23.87 2.23
C THR A 25 -4.62 22.61 2.60
N GLU A 26 -3.30 22.67 2.81
CA GLU A 26 -2.49 21.55 3.32
C GLU A 26 -2.97 21.11 4.70
N LEU A 27 -3.23 22.07 5.61
CA LEU A 27 -3.77 21.80 6.93
C LEU A 27 -5.17 21.19 6.85
N THR A 28 -6.02 21.69 5.95
CA THR A 28 -7.34 21.12 5.71
C THR A 28 -7.23 19.66 5.25
N ILE A 29 -6.35 19.36 4.31
CA ILE A 29 -6.10 17.98 3.86
C ILE A 29 -5.60 17.12 5.03
N LEU A 30 -4.64 17.60 5.80
CA LEU A 30 -4.09 16.88 6.95
C LEU A 30 -5.18 16.52 7.96
N VAL A 31 -6.00 17.50 8.35
CA VAL A 31 -7.08 17.32 9.32
C VAL A 31 -8.15 16.36 8.79
N LEU A 32 -8.62 16.57 7.56
CA LEU A 32 -9.63 15.69 6.96
C LEU A 32 -9.10 14.27 6.75
N ALA A 33 -7.84 14.10 6.33
CA ALA A 33 -7.21 12.78 6.20
C ALA A 33 -7.09 12.07 7.56
N ALA A 34 -6.77 12.81 8.64
CA ALA A 34 -6.73 12.26 9.99
C ALA A 34 -8.12 11.78 10.46
N PHE A 35 -9.18 12.56 10.21
CA PHE A 35 -10.56 12.13 10.48
C PHE A 35 -10.94 10.87 9.70
N VAL A 36 -10.61 10.81 8.40
CA VAL A 36 -10.84 9.62 7.57
C VAL A 36 -10.08 8.41 8.14
N GLY A 37 -8.81 8.58 8.52
CA GLY A 37 -8.01 7.53 9.13
C GLY A 37 -8.65 6.99 10.42
N PHE A 38 -9.10 7.87 11.31
CA PHE A 38 -9.80 7.51 12.54
C PHE A 38 -11.08 6.71 12.27
N GLU A 39 -11.92 7.19 11.36
CA GLU A 39 -13.21 6.56 11.03
C GLU A 39 -13.03 5.17 10.38
N VAL A 40 -12.03 5.03 9.51
CA VAL A 40 -11.73 3.76 8.84
C VAL A 40 -11.18 2.74 9.83
N ILE A 41 -10.20 3.12 10.67
CA ILE A 41 -9.59 2.20 11.65
C ILE A 41 -10.60 1.75 12.71
N SER A 42 -11.50 2.64 13.15
CA SER A 42 -12.54 2.34 14.14
C SER A 42 -13.52 1.23 13.71
N LYS A 43 -13.58 0.92 12.40
CA LYS A 43 -14.46 -0.10 11.82
C LYS A 43 -13.76 -1.43 11.54
N VAL A 44 -12.48 -1.56 11.85
CA VAL A 44 -11.72 -2.80 11.61
C VAL A 44 -12.00 -3.80 12.75
N PRO A 45 -12.35 -5.07 12.45
CA PRO A 45 -12.58 -6.08 13.48
C PRO A 45 -11.29 -6.42 14.25
N ASN A 46 -11.42 -6.84 15.51
CA ASN A 46 -10.27 -7.10 16.38
C ASN A 46 -9.29 -8.15 15.87
N THR A 47 -9.79 -9.09 15.05
CA THR A 47 -8.96 -10.12 14.41
C THR A 47 -7.95 -9.53 13.42
N LEU A 48 -8.21 -8.34 12.89
CA LEU A 48 -7.37 -7.70 11.87
C LEU A 48 -6.46 -6.60 12.42
N HIS A 49 -6.47 -6.28 13.72
CA HIS A 49 -5.59 -5.22 14.26
C HIS A 49 -4.10 -5.49 14.03
N THR A 50 -3.66 -6.74 14.18
CA THR A 50 -2.24 -7.10 13.95
C THR A 50 -1.87 -7.08 12.46
N PRO A 51 -2.65 -7.69 11.54
CA PRO A 51 -2.46 -7.47 10.10
C PRO A 51 -2.51 -5.99 9.69
N LEU A 52 -3.43 -5.21 10.26
CA LEU A 52 -3.58 -3.78 9.99
C LEU A 52 -2.36 -2.99 10.45
N MET A 53 -1.83 -3.31 11.64
CA MET A 53 -0.60 -2.70 12.17
C MET A 53 0.59 -2.96 11.23
N SER A 54 0.70 -4.16 10.66
CA SER A 54 1.73 -4.47 9.66
C SER A 54 1.48 -3.74 8.33
N ALA A 55 0.22 -3.65 7.89
CA ALA A 55 -0.14 -2.98 6.65
C ALA A 55 0.16 -1.48 6.70
N THR A 56 -0.15 -0.81 7.82
CA THR A 56 0.20 0.61 8.01
C THR A 56 1.70 0.84 8.06
N ASN A 57 2.47 -0.16 8.51
CA ASN A 57 3.93 -0.12 8.42
C ASN A 57 4.40 -0.09 6.96
N ALA A 58 3.81 -0.89 6.07
CA ALA A 58 4.13 -0.86 4.64
C ALA A 58 3.74 0.47 3.97
N ILE A 59 2.61 1.05 4.36
CA ILE A 59 2.09 2.32 3.79
C ILE A 59 2.99 3.51 4.15
N HIS A 60 3.55 3.54 5.36
CA HIS A 60 4.47 4.62 5.74
C HIS A 60 5.76 4.60 4.89
N GLY A 61 6.00 3.54 4.10
CA GLY A 61 7.04 3.47 3.08
C GLY A 61 6.98 4.57 2.02
N ILE A 62 5.94 5.43 2.01
CA ILE A 62 5.86 6.67 1.23
C ILE A 62 7.11 7.56 1.33
N VAL A 63 7.90 7.43 2.40
CA VAL A 63 9.23 8.08 2.53
C VAL A 63 10.14 7.81 1.33
N LEU A 64 10.02 6.63 0.69
CA LEU A 64 10.73 6.31 -0.56
C LEU A 64 10.44 7.33 -1.67
N LEU A 65 9.18 7.76 -1.82
CA LEU A 65 8.81 8.78 -2.80
C LEU A 65 9.47 10.13 -2.48
N GLY A 66 9.59 10.47 -1.20
CA GLY A 66 10.34 11.65 -0.76
C GLY A 66 11.79 11.62 -1.24
N GLY A 67 12.47 10.48 -1.04
CA GLY A 67 13.84 10.26 -1.54
C GLY A 67 13.94 10.34 -3.06
N LEU A 68 12.99 9.75 -3.79
CA LEU A 68 12.96 9.77 -5.25
C LEU A 68 12.72 11.19 -5.82
N VAL A 69 11.95 12.03 -5.12
CA VAL A 69 11.71 13.43 -5.55
C VAL A 69 12.97 14.30 -5.40
N VAL A 70 13.82 14.02 -4.41
CA VAL A 70 15.01 14.84 -4.13
C VAL A 70 16.29 14.32 -4.81
N ILE A 71 16.28 13.12 -5.42
CA ILE A 71 17.48 12.54 -6.07
C ILE A 71 18.06 13.39 -7.19
N GLY A 72 17.20 14.05 -7.97
CA GLY A 72 17.65 14.95 -9.04
C GLY A 72 18.22 16.28 -8.54
N ARG A 73 18.27 16.50 -7.22
CA ARG A 73 18.78 17.71 -6.57
C ARG A 73 19.95 17.42 -5.62
N ALA A 74 20.49 16.20 -5.62
CA ALA A 74 21.62 15.84 -4.78
C ALA A 74 22.89 16.54 -5.30
N ASP A 75 23.58 17.27 -4.42
CA ASP A 75 24.76 18.06 -4.77
C ASP A 75 25.98 17.59 -3.97
N GLY A 76 26.50 16.42 -4.37
CA GLY A 76 27.77 15.89 -3.87
C GLY A 76 27.68 14.48 -3.30
N VAL A 77 28.87 13.92 -3.03
CA VAL A 77 29.02 12.51 -2.65
C VAL A 77 28.28 12.14 -1.37
N LEU A 78 28.20 13.07 -0.42
CA LEU A 78 27.51 12.83 0.86
C LEU A 78 25.99 12.71 0.65
N ASP A 79 25.41 13.60 -0.16
CA ASP A 79 23.98 13.60 -0.49
C ASP A 79 23.62 12.32 -1.25
N ASP A 80 24.43 11.94 -2.25
CA ASP A 80 24.26 10.71 -3.01
C ASP A 80 24.24 9.47 -2.11
N VAL A 81 25.19 9.38 -1.16
CA VAL A 81 25.28 8.25 -0.23
C VAL A 81 24.07 8.20 0.70
N ILE A 82 23.68 9.35 1.28
CA ILE A 82 22.47 9.42 2.13
C ILE A 82 21.25 8.99 1.33
N LEU A 83 21.16 9.39 0.07
CA LEU A 83 19.99 9.09 -0.73
C LEU A 83 19.89 7.63 -1.14
N VAL A 84 21.03 7.01 -1.48
CA VAL A 84 21.10 5.57 -1.72
C VAL A 84 20.64 4.81 -0.48
N ILE A 85 21.07 5.23 0.72
CA ILE A 85 20.61 4.65 1.98
C ILE A 85 19.11 4.89 2.17
N ALA A 86 18.61 6.12 2.00
CA ALA A 86 17.20 6.45 2.17
C ALA A 86 16.29 5.62 1.24
N ILE A 87 16.69 5.47 -0.03
CA ILE A 87 15.96 4.68 -1.02
C ILE A 87 16.01 3.19 -0.68
N ALA A 88 17.17 2.66 -0.27
CA ALA A 88 17.30 1.27 0.16
C ALA A 88 16.39 0.97 1.36
N PHE A 89 16.42 1.80 2.41
CA PHE A 89 15.58 1.63 3.60
C PHE A 89 14.08 1.79 3.29
N GLY A 90 13.72 2.77 2.45
CA GLY A 90 12.34 2.94 1.99
C GLY A 90 11.84 1.72 1.22
N THR A 91 12.67 1.15 0.35
CA THR A 91 12.34 -0.06 -0.42
C THR A 91 12.17 -1.27 0.50
N ILE A 92 13.08 -1.47 1.48
CA ILE A 92 12.98 -2.55 2.47
C ILE A 92 11.69 -2.43 3.27
N ASN A 93 11.30 -1.22 3.67
CA ASN A 93 10.08 -0.99 4.45
C ASN A 93 8.81 -1.37 3.66
N ILE A 94 8.72 -0.94 2.39
CA ILE A 94 7.61 -1.29 1.50
C ILE A 94 7.56 -2.80 1.29
N VAL A 95 8.65 -3.39 0.79
CA VAL A 95 8.69 -4.81 0.42
C VAL A 95 8.49 -5.70 1.65
N GLY A 96 9.22 -5.43 2.73
CA GLY A 96 9.10 -6.19 3.98
C GLY A 96 7.72 -6.05 4.60
N GLY A 97 7.18 -4.84 4.65
CA GLY A 97 5.84 -4.58 5.19
C GLY A 97 4.75 -5.34 4.43
N PHE A 98 4.77 -5.33 3.09
CA PHE A 98 3.78 -6.05 2.29
C PHE A 98 3.93 -7.57 2.38
N LEU A 99 5.16 -8.11 2.40
CA LEU A 99 5.42 -9.55 2.56
C LEU A 99 4.91 -10.08 3.92
N VAL A 100 5.19 -9.35 5.00
CA VAL A 100 4.72 -9.73 6.34
C VAL A 100 3.20 -9.66 6.41
N THR A 101 2.61 -8.60 5.86
CA THR A 101 1.15 -8.42 5.83
C THR A 101 0.47 -9.55 5.05
N ASP A 102 0.98 -9.94 3.87
CA ASP A 102 0.41 -11.04 3.08
C ASP A 102 0.45 -12.37 3.84
N ARG A 103 1.57 -12.69 4.48
CA ARG A 103 1.69 -13.87 5.34
C ARG A 103 0.71 -13.85 6.53
N MET A 104 0.44 -12.67 7.08
CA MET A 104 -0.57 -12.51 8.13
C MET A 104 -1.99 -12.73 7.59
N LEU A 105 -2.30 -12.21 6.40
CA LEU A 105 -3.61 -12.35 5.77
C LEU A 105 -3.87 -13.76 5.23
N GLU A 106 -2.83 -14.51 4.90
CA GLU A 106 -2.93 -15.91 4.48
C GLU A 106 -3.59 -16.79 5.55
N MET A 107 -3.41 -16.45 6.84
CA MET A 107 -4.03 -17.16 7.97
C MET A 107 -5.56 -17.05 8.00
N PHE A 108 -6.16 -16.10 7.28
CA PHE A 108 -7.61 -15.96 7.15
C PHE A 108 -8.19 -16.72 5.96
N LYS A 109 -7.34 -17.24 5.05
CA LYS A 109 -7.78 -18.08 3.94
C LYS A 109 -8.16 -19.44 4.49
N ARG A 110 -9.41 -19.88 4.27
CA ARG A 110 -9.82 -21.24 4.60
C ARG A 110 -8.95 -22.21 3.80
N LYS A 111 -8.20 -23.06 4.49
CA LYS A 111 -7.48 -24.17 3.87
C LYS A 111 -8.51 -25.00 3.08
N PRO A 112 -8.29 -25.29 1.78
CA PRO A 112 -9.19 -26.18 1.06
C PRO A 112 -9.28 -27.46 1.87
N ALA A 113 -10.50 -27.86 2.21
CA ALA A 113 -10.74 -29.11 2.90
C ALA A 113 -10.04 -30.19 2.08
N LYS A 114 -8.94 -30.76 2.61
CA LYS A 114 -8.52 -32.09 2.20
C LYS A 114 -9.74 -32.96 2.50
N GLY A 115 -10.51 -33.24 1.47
CA GLY A 115 -11.78 -33.92 1.55
C GLY A 115 -11.63 -35.21 2.37
N GLU A 116 -12.64 -35.51 3.18
CA GLU A 116 -13.66 -36.53 2.88
C GLU A 116 -13.26 -37.84 2.15
N ALA A 117 -11.99 -38.08 1.83
CA ALA A 117 -11.47 -39.34 1.30
C ALA A 117 -11.42 -40.46 2.35
N GLY A 118 -11.63 -40.14 3.63
CA GLY A 118 -11.64 -41.12 4.73
C GLY A 118 -13.01 -41.66 5.13
N LYS A 119 -14.13 -41.09 4.63
CA LYS A 119 -15.48 -41.45 5.12
C LYS A 119 -16.27 -42.38 4.19
N SER A 120 -15.75 -42.69 3.00
CA SER A 120 -16.41 -43.60 2.05
C SER A 120 -16.09 -45.08 2.32
N GLY A 121 -14.91 -45.39 2.89
CA GLY A 121 -14.46 -46.78 3.06
C GLY A 121 -15.04 -47.52 4.27
N GLU A 122 -15.69 -46.81 5.20
CA GLU A 122 -16.19 -47.40 6.46
C GLU A 122 -17.67 -47.75 6.40
N ARG A 123 -18.45 -47.08 5.53
CA ARG A 123 -19.87 -47.39 5.33
C ARG A 123 -20.10 -48.64 4.49
N GLU A 124 -19.15 -49.02 3.63
CA GLU A 124 -19.22 -50.26 2.84
C GLU A 124 -18.93 -51.50 3.68
N ARG A 125 -18.11 -51.37 4.74
CA ARG A 125 -17.81 -52.48 5.68
C ARG A 125 -18.90 -52.72 6.72
N ALA A 126 -19.74 -51.71 6.99
CA ALA A 126 -20.83 -51.81 7.96
C ALA A 126 -22.13 -52.40 7.38
N GLY A 127 -22.20 -52.65 6.06
CA GLY A 127 -23.38 -53.17 5.38
C GLY A 127 -23.33 -54.66 5.01
N VAL A 128 -22.23 -55.36 5.27
CA VAL A 128 -22.05 -56.79 4.97
C VAL A 128 -22.00 -57.56 6.28
N GLY A 129 -23.14 -57.68 6.94
CA GLY A 129 -23.26 -58.30 8.26
C GLY A 129 -24.69 -58.30 8.75
N ALA A 130 -25.61 -58.74 7.90
CA ALA A 130 -26.98 -59.11 8.24
C ALA A 130 -27.27 -60.48 7.66
#